data_AF-A0AA45WNU0-F1
#
_entry.id   AF-A0AA45WNU0-F1
#
_cell.length_a   1.000
_cell.length_b   1.000
_cell.length_c   1.000
_cell.angle_alpha   90.00
_cell.angle_beta   90.00
_cell.angle_gamma   90.00
#
_symmetry.space_group_name_H-M   'P 1'
#
loop_
_entity.id
_entity.type
_entity.pdbx_description
1 polymer ?
#
loop_
_entity_poly.entity_id
_entity_poly.type
_entity_poly.pdbx_seq_one_letter_code
_entity_poly.pdbx_strand_id
1 'polypeptide(L)'
;MGKYIEEIYNIYISERNEEIADCPEKEREISLEFGDIIYFCYKNKPIYAVYLGMEDQYYMFAKVSEWWELGNKNDMLVFLDDEPFIIETWNIFYLTEEEIKKARKMFVLSYEDKEILKKVIFENERIPEHKRMSEIPDIDTYPQVKFHRLEASDVKELALRVFDMLEEENVIELAPERLEEQLLAASEENEYYKGKNFDLFYYPEENYIELIPSDDLIGKAVVIKVFDEEYKFDKLPKNIILEIPQEFNKKVNIDYIGEKIDVREIQE
;
A
#
# COMPACT_ATOMS: atom_id res chain seq x y z
N MET A 1 -14.06 -0.79 34.67
CA MET A 1 -13.42 -1.01 33.35
C MET A 1 -12.72 0.24 32.84
N GLY A 2 -13.40 1.39 32.66
CA GLY A 2 -12.76 2.61 32.13
C GLY A 2 -11.50 3.11 32.87
N LYS A 3 -11.49 3.10 34.22
CA LYS A 3 -10.30 3.47 35.01
C LYS A 3 -9.11 2.54 34.80
N TYR A 4 -9.36 1.24 34.63
CA TYR A 4 -8.32 0.22 34.44
C TYR A 4 -7.66 0.35 33.07
N ILE A 5 -8.46 0.58 32.02
CA ILE A 5 -7.94 0.82 30.66
C ILE A 5 -7.13 2.13 30.61
N GLU A 6 -7.56 3.17 31.32
CA GLU A 6 -6.79 4.42 31.43
C GLU A 6 -5.45 4.19 32.14
N GLU A 7 -5.42 3.37 33.19
CA GLU A 7 -4.18 2.99 33.89
C GLU A 7 -3.22 2.24 32.95
N ILE A 8 -3.70 1.23 32.21
CA ILE A 8 -2.89 0.51 31.21
C ILE A 8 -2.34 1.47 30.15
N TYR A 9 -3.18 2.36 29.62
CA TYR A 9 -2.74 3.34 28.64
C TYR A 9 -1.67 4.28 29.18
N ASN A 10 -1.77 4.71 30.43
CA ASN A 10 -0.73 5.54 31.04
C ASN A 10 0.59 4.79 31.23
N ILE A 11 0.54 3.48 31.52
CA ILE A 11 1.74 2.63 31.56
C ILE A 11 2.35 2.55 30.16
N TYR A 12 1.56 2.23 29.13
CA TYR A 12 2.00 2.22 27.73
C TYR A 12 2.69 3.54 27.34
N ILE A 13 2.12 4.69 27.68
CA ILE A 13 2.74 5.99 27.39
C ILE A 13 4.06 6.20 28.14
N SER A 14 4.15 5.75 29.39
CA SER A 14 5.39 5.82 30.16
C SER A 14 6.49 5.00 29.47
N GLU A 15 6.22 3.73 29.19
CA GLU A 15 7.18 2.80 28.59
C GLU A 15 7.60 3.22 27.18
N ARG A 16 6.65 3.74 26.38
CA ARG A 16 6.94 4.30 25.04
C ARG A 16 7.94 5.45 25.06
N ASN A 17 8.01 6.21 26.17
CA ASN A 17 8.92 7.35 26.31
C ASN A 17 10.28 6.94 26.91
N GLU A 18 10.42 5.71 27.39
CA GLU A 18 11.71 5.18 27.85
C GLU A 18 12.58 4.81 26.65
N GLU A 19 13.86 5.18 26.68
CA GLU A 19 14.81 4.78 25.63
C GLU A 19 15.05 3.27 25.73
N ILE A 20 14.43 2.49 24.84
CA ILE A 20 14.68 1.05 24.76
C ILE A 20 15.84 0.79 23.80
N ALA A 21 16.99 0.46 24.38
CA ALA A 21 18.20 0.03 23.67
C ALA A 21 18.37 -1.49 23.82
N ASP A 22 17.95 -2.24 22.80
CA ASP A 22 18.63 -3.49 22.39
C ASP A 22 18.20 -3.89 20.96
N CYS A 23 18.64 -3.10 19.98
CA CYS A 23 18.28 -3.33 18.58
C CYS A 23 19.14 -4.45 17.96
N PRO A 24 18.57 -5.32 17.10
CA PRO A 24 19.37 -6.30 16.40
C PRO A 24 20.30 -5.58 15.41
N GLU A 25 21.60 -5.51 15.73
CA GLU A 25 22.58 -4.83 14.86
C GLU A 25 23.19 -5.73 13.78
N LYS A 26 22.98 -7.04 13.86
CA LYS A 26 23.62 -7.99 12.94
C LYS A 26 22.68 -8.41 11.84
N GLU A 27 23.07 -8.10 10.61
CA GLU A 27 22.46 -8.65 9.40
C GLU A 27 22.43 -10.17 9.44
N ARG A 28 21.27 -10.75 9.16
CA ARG A 28 21.06 -12.19 9.05
C ARG A 28 20.18 -12.48 7.85
N GLU A 29 20.47 -13.58 7.19
CA GLU A 29 19.56 -14.14 6.20
C GLU A 29 18.37 -14.75 6.94
N ILE A 30 17.18 -14.19 6.72
CA ILE A 30 15.94 -14.66 7.33
C ILE A 30 14.99 -15.07 6.21
N SER A 31 14.61 -16.35 6.21
CA SER A 31 13.51 -16.85 5.39
C SER A 31 12.20 -16.60 6.13
N LEU A 32 11.24 -15.95 5.46
CA LEU A 32 9.93 -15.63 6.02
C LEU A 32 8.83 -16.43 5.33
N GLU A 33 7.92 -16.97 6.14
CA GLU A 33 6.68 -17.59 5.72
C GLU A 33 5.49 -16.85 6.33
N PHE A 34 4.35 -16.85 5.63
CA PHE A 34 3.13 -16.20 6.11
C PHE A 34 2.84 -16.56 7.58
N GLY A 35 2.59 -15.54 8.40
CA GLY A 35 2.36 -15.68 9.85
C GLY A 35 3.62 -15.80 10.70
N ASP A 36 4.82 -15.65 10.13
CA ASP A 36 6.05 -15.45 10.90
C ASP A 36 6.03 -14.08 11.58
N ILE A 37 6.41 -14.03 12.85
CA ILE A 37 6.49 -12.78 13.61
C ILE A 37 7.96 -12.41 13.77
N ILE A 38 8.29 -11.21 13.30
CA ILE A 38 9.60 -10.62 13.41
C ILE A 38 9.63 -9.51 14.45
N TYR A 39 10.83 -9.23 14.92
CA TYR A 39 11.19 -8.10 15.77
C TYR A 39 12.27 -7.29 15.08
N PHE A 40 12.10 -5.99 15.00
CA PHE A 40 13.11 -5.07 14.47
C PHE A 40 13.00 -3.71 15.15
N CYS A 41 13.99 -2.85 14.91
CA CYS A 41 13.95 -1.48 15.38
C CYS A 41 13.70 -0.50 14.24
N TYR A 42 12.78 0.43 14.44
CA TYR A 42 12.58 1.58 13.56
C TYR A 42 12.60 2.87 14.38
N LYS A 43 13.46 3.82 14.00
CA LYS A 43 13.65 5.09 14.74
C LYS A 43 13.87 4.88 16.25
N ASN A 44 14.70 3.90 16.61
CA ASN A 44 15.00 3.49 17.99
C ASN A 44 13.78 2.98 18.77
N LYS A 45 12.74 2.48 18.10
CA LYS A 45 11.60 1.82 18.72
C LYS A 45 11.54 0.35 18.33
N PRO A 46 11.33 -0.57 19.30
CA PRO A 46 11.06 -1.96 19.00
C PRO A 46 9.70 -2.09 18.30
N ILE A 47 9.65 -2.89 17.24
CA ILE A 47 8.43 -3.21 16.50
C ILE A 47 8.35 -4.71 16.33
N TYR A 48 7.23 -5.29 16.77
CA TYR A 48 6.83 -6.64 16.41
C TYR A 48 5.90 -6.57 15.20
N ALA A 49 6.06 -7.49 14.27
CA ALA A 49 5.31 -7.48 13.02
C ALA A 49 5.09 -8.90 12.51
N VAL A 50 3.88 -9.18 12.03
CA VAL A 50 3.55 -10.46 11.39
C VAL A 50 3.69 -10.32 9.88
N TYR A 51 4.41 -11.24 9.26
CA TYR A 51 4.63 -11.27 7.82
C TYR A 51 3.38 -11.76 7.08
N LEU A 52 2.95 -11.00 6.07
CA LEU A 52 1.75 -11.25 5.30
C LEU A 52 2.02 -11.68 3.85
N GLY A 53 3.23 -11.47 3.34
CA GLY A 53 3.60 -11.82 1.97
C GLY A 53 4.48 -10.75 1.32
N MET A 54 4.77 -10.92 0.04
CA MET A 54 5.44 -9.92 -0.77
C MET A 54 4.44 -9.24 -1.70
N GLU A 55 4.62 -7.93 -1.86
CA GLU A 55 3.95 -7.10 -2.85
C GLU A 55 5.06 -6.32 -3.57
N ASP A 56 5.23 -6.58 -4.87
CA ASP A 56 6.38 -6.16 -5.67
C ASP A 56 7.74 -6.45 -5.01
N GLN A 57 8.53 -5.41 -4.76
CA GLN A 57 9.84 -5.47 -4.11
C GLN A 57 9.77 -5.34 -2.58
N TYR A 58 8.56 -5.18 -2.01
CA TYR A 58 8.35 -4.96 -0.60
C TYR A 58 7.80 -6.19 0.12
N TYR A 59 8.21 -6.35 1.36
CA TYR A 59 7.67 -7.33 2.28
C TYR A 59 6.55 -6.68 3.10
N MET A 60 5.35 -7.22 3.00
CA MET A 60 4.14 -6.71 3.65
C MET A 60 3.98 -7.30 5.06
N PHE A 61 3.67 -6.45 6.03
CA PHE A 61 3.46 -6.83 7.43
C PHE A 61 2.25 -6.15 8.03
N ALA A 62 1.66 -6.76 9.06
CA ALA A 62 0.81 -6.06 10.03
C ALA A 62 1.55 -5.91 11.36
N LYS A 63 1.34 -4.78 12.05
CA LYS A 63 1.93 -4.53 13.36
C LYS A 63 1.37 -5.49 14.41
N VAL A 64 2.22 -5.90 15.34
CA VAL A 64 1.86 -6.74 16.50
C VAL A 64 2.18 -5.98 17.78
N SER A 65 1.28 -6.04 18.75
CA SER A 65 1.42 -5.34 20.03
C SER A 65 1.12 -6.26 21.20
N GLU A 66 1.91 -6.14 22.27
CA GLU A 66 1.67 -6.83 23.55
C GLU A 66 0.56 -6.17 24.37
N TRP A 67 0.16 -4.94 24.03
CA TRP A 67 -0.88 -4.16 24.70
C TRP A 67 -2.29 -4.59 24.29
N TRP A 68 -2.57 -5.88 24.39
CA TRP A 68 -3.81 -6.48 23.91
C TRP A 68 -5.05 -5.83 24.54
N GLU A 69 -4.99 -5.40 25.81
CA GLU A 69 -6.10 -4.72 26.48
C GLU A 69 -6.49 -3.38 25.85
N LEU A 70 -5.57 -2.77 25.08
CA LEU A 70 -5.81 -1.53 24.34
C LEU A 70 -6.36 -1.79 22.93
N GLY A 71 -6.51 -3.05 22.52
CA GLY A 71 -7.07 -3.42 21.23
C GLY A 71 -8.57 -3.13 21.08
N ASN A 72 -9.03 -3.01 19.84
CA ASN A 72 -10.43 -2.85 19.45
C ASN A 72 -10.87 -3.90 18.41
N LYS A 73 -12.12 -3.84 17.97
CA LYS A 73 -12.70 -4.79 17.00
C LYS A 73 -11.94 -5.03 15.68
N ASN A 74 -10.98 -4.18 15.34
CA ASN A 74 -10.10 -4.31 14.16
C ASN A 74 -8.80 -5.04 14.51
N ASP A 75 -8.62 -5.48 15.75
CA ASP A 75 -7.44 -6.21 16.21
C ASP A 75 -7.79 -7.68 16.49
N MET A 76 -6.87 -8.55 16.10
CA MET A 76 -6.98 -9.99 16.27
C MET A 76 -6.12 -10.45 17.45
N LEU A 77 -6.75 -11.00 18.48
CA LEU A 77 -6.10 -11.61 19.64
C LEU A 77 -5.42 -12.92 19.23
N VAL A 78 -4.13 -13.03 19.54
CA VAL A 78 -3.33 -14.25 19.36
C VAL A 78 -2.58 -14.55 20.65
N PHE A 79 -2.18 -15.80 20.83
CA PHE A 79 -1.35 -16.23 21.96
C PHE A 79 -0.01 -16.73 21.43
N LEU A 80 1.07 -16.10 21.87
CA LEU A 80 2.45 -16.43 21.51
C LEU A 80 3.14 -16.91 22.78
N ASP A 81 3.55 -18.18 22.82
CA ASP A 81 4.10 -18.83 24.02
C ASP A 81 3.24 -18.59 25.28
N ASP A 82 1.92 -18.79 25.14
CA ASP A 82 0.88 -18.59 26.17
C ASP A 82 0.64 -17.12 26.62
N GLU A 83 1.35 -16.15 26.04
CA GLU A 83 1.16 -14.73 26.31
C GLU A 83 0.25 -14.07 25.25
N PRO A 84 -0.71 -13.21 25.65
CA PRO A 84 -1.63 -12.56 24.74
C PRO A 84 -1.00 -11.39 23.98
N PHE A 85 -1.22 -11.35 22.67
CA PHE A 85 -0.84 -10.25 21.78
C PHE A 85 -2.02 -9.89 20.89
N ILE A 86 -1.98 -8.71 20.29
CA ILE A 86 -2.87 -8.32 19.20
C ILE A 86 -2.09 -8.16 17.90
N ILE A 87 -2.69 -8.65 16.82
CA ILE A 87 -2.32 -8.28 15.46
C ILE A 87 -3.23 -7.12 15.06
N GLU A 88 -2.64 -5.98 14.74
CA GLU A 88 -3.33 -4.80 14.28
C GLU A 88 -3.65 -4.96 12.78
N THR A 89 -4.75 -5.63 12.45
CA THR A 89 -5.07 -5.98 11.04
C THR A 89 -5.37 -4.78 10.15
N TRP A 90 -5.45 -3.59 10.76
CA TRP A 90 -5.63 -2.29 10.10
C TRP A 90 -4.30 -1.51 9.93
N ASN A 91 -3.22 -1.93 10.58
CA ASN A 91 -1.93 -1.23 10.61
C ASN A 91 -0.89 -1.98 9.77
N ILE A 92 -1.12 -2.00 8.46
CA ILE A 92 -0.26 -2.66 7.46
C ILE A 92 0.87 -1.70 7.04
N PHE A 93 2.07 -2.25 6.89
CA PHE A 93 3.23 -1.50 6.42
C PHE A 93 4.23 -2.38 5.67
N TYR A 94 5.21 -1.73 5.03
CA TYR A 94 6.08 -2.36 4.05
C TYR A 94 7.55 -2.18 4.41
N LEU A 95 8.31 -3.27 4.35
CA LEU A 95 9.75 -3.30 4.59
C LEU A 95 10.51 -3.71 3.33
N THR A 96 11.67 -3.11 3.14
CA THR A 96 12.65 -3.51 2.13
C THR A 96 13.45 -4.73 2.58
N GLU A 97 14.08 -5.42 1.64
CA GLU A 97 14.96 -6.56 1.95
C GLU A 97 16.08 -6.18 2.95
N GLU A 98 16.65 -4.98 2.83
CA GLU A 98 17.71 -4.47 3.71
C GLU A 98 17.25 -4.24 5.15
N GLU A 99 15.98 -3.90 5.35
CA GLU A 99 15.38 -3.78 6.68
C GLU A 99 15.06 -5.15 7.28
N ILE A 100 14.61 -6.11 6.44
CA ILE A 100 14.37 -7.50 6.86
C ILE A 100 15.67 -8.17 7.33
N LYS A 101 16.80 -7.90 6.69
CA LYS A 101 18.11 -8.42 7.13
C LYS A 101 18.46 -8.02 8.55
N LYS A 102 17.93 -6.89 9.04
CA LYS A 102 18.15 -6.38 10.41
C LYS A 102 17.08 -6.86 11.40
N ALA A 103 16.07 -7.58 10.94
CA ALA A 103 15.04 -8.12 11.80
C ALA A 103 15.53 -9.40 12.52
N ARG A 104 14.72 -9.89 13.45
CA ARG A 104 14.86 -11.18 14.10
C ARG A 104 13.52 -11.89 14.10
N LYS A 105 13.45 -13.09 13.53
CA LYS A 105 12.27 -13.96 13.70
C LYS A 105 12.15 -14.37 15.17
N MET A 106 10.98 -14.12 15.76
CA MET A 106 10.68 -14.35 17.18
C MET A 106 9.71 -15.50 17.36
N PHE A 107 8.57 -15.45 16.66
CA PHE A 107 7.47 -16.39 16.82
C PHE A 107 6.91 -16.83 15.47
N VAL A 108 6.03 -17.82 15.51
CA VAL A 108 5.24 -18.27 14.35
C VAL A 108 3.81 -18.44 14.82
N LEU A 109 2.86 -17.86 14.09
CA LEU A 109 1.44 -18.05 14.37
C LEU A 109 1.03 -19.52 14.28
N SER A 110 0.04 -19.89 15.09
CA SER A 110 -0.60 -21.20 14.97
C SER A 110 -1.26 -21.34 13.60
N TYR A 111 -1.47 -22.58 13.14
CA TYR A 111 -2.16 -22.84 11.87
C TYR A 111 -3.56 -22.19 11.84
N GLU A 112 -4.30 -22.29 12.94
CA GLU A 112 -5.63 -21.69 13.06
C GLU A 112 -5.56 -20.15 12.94
N ASP A 113 -4.61 -19.51 13.61
CA ASP A 113 -4.44 -18.05 13.53
C ASP A 113 -4.03 -17.60 12.13
N LYS A 114 -3.17 -18.37 11.44
CA LYS A 114 -2.81 -18.09 10.05
C LYS A 114 -4.03 -18.12 9.13
N GLU A 115 -4.87 -19.14 9.25
CA GLU A 115 -6.07 -19.27 8.41
C GLU A 115 -7.07 -18.14 8.66
N ILE A 116 -7.25 -17.73 9.93
CA ILE A 116 -8.11 -16.58 10.27
C ILE A 116 -7.51 -15.28 9.71
N LEU A 117 -6.23 -15.03 9.95
CA LEU A 117 -5.55 -13.82 9.50
C LEU A 117 -5.62 -13.68 7.98
N LYS A 118 -5.42 -14.78 7.24
CA LYS A 118 -5.50 -14.79 5.78
C LYS A 118 -6.87 -14.33 5.28
N LYS A 119 -7.96 -14.85 5.86
CA LYS A 119 -9.32 -14.45 5.50
C LYS A 119 -9.61 -12.99 5.85
N VAL A 120 -9.14 -12.53 7.01
CA VAL A 120 -9.33 -11.14 7.43
C VAL A 120 -8.62 -10.17 6.49
N ILE A 121 -7.36 -10.44 6.16
CA ILE A 121 -6.52 -9.53 5.35
C ILE A 121 -6.90 -9.59 3.86
N PHE A 122 -7.02 -10.79 3.28
CA PHE A 122 -7.14 -10.95 1.83
C PHE A 122 -8.56 -11.16 1.33
N GLU A 123 -9.45 -11.68 2.17
CA GLU A 123 -10.86 -11.93 1.82
C GLU A 123 -11.79 -10.88 2.45
N ASN A 124 -11.23 -9.93 3.22
CA ASN A 124 -11.95 -8.88 3.94
C ASN A 124 -13.06 -9.44 4.86
N GLU A 125 -12.82 -10.64 5.41
CA GLU A 125 -13.73 -11.24 6.38
C GLU A 125 -13.61 -10.55 7.75
N ARG A 126 -14.72 -10.53 8.49
CA ARG A 126 -14.71 -10.00 9.86
C ARG A 126 -13.95 -10.94 10.79
N ILE A 127 -13.12 -10.39 11.68
CA ILE A 127 -12.44 -11.16 12.74
C ILE A 127 -13.49 -11.96 13.56
N PRO A 128 -13.31 -13.28 13.70
CA PRO A 128 -14.19 -14.14 14.49
C PRO A 128 -14.33 -13.65 15.93
N GLU A 129 -15.52 -13.79 16.52
CA GLU A 129 -15.82 -13.15 17.82
C GLU A 129 -14.89 -13.57 18.96
N HIS A 130 -14.42 -14.82 18.95
CA HIS A 130 -13.52 -15.37 19.97
C HIS A 130 -12.06 -14.88 19.83
N LYS A 131 -11.71 -14.27 18.69
CA LYS A 131 -10.40 -13.66 18.41
C LYS A 131 -10.48 -12.14 18.33
N ARG A 132 -11.68 -11.56 18.34
CA ARG A 132 -11.89 -10.13 18.12
C ARG A 132 -11.87 -9.37 19.44
N MET A 133 -11.13 -8.27 19.48
CA MET A 133 -11.10 -7.41 20.67
C MET A 133 -12.37 -6.55 20.78
N SER A 134 -12.42 -5.75 21.85
CA SER A 134 -13.64 -5.04 22.26
C SER A 134 -14.16 -4.08 21.18
N GLU A 135 -15.48 -4.02 21.03
CA GLU A 135 -16.10 -2.99 20.20
C GLU A 135 -16.14 -1.66 20.97
N ILE A 136 -15.25 -0.74 20.58
CA ILE A 136 -15.12 0.60 21.18
C ILE A 136 -15.66 1.63 20.18
N PRO A 137 -16.48 2.62 20.62
CA PRO A 137 -16.86 3.74 19.77
C PRO A 137 -15.64 4.53 19.32
N ASP A 138 -15.61 4.95 18.05
CA ASP A 138 -14.53 5.76 17.48
C ASP A 138 -14.64 7.21 17.96
N ILE A 139 -14.23 7.43 19.21
CA ILE A 139 -14.25 8.72 19.89
C ILE A 139 -12.88 8.92 20.53
N ASP A 140 -12.21 10.04 20.22
CA ASP A 140 -10.84 10.40 20.62
C ASP A 140 -10.57 10.37 22.13
N THR A 141 -11.63 10.33 22.94
CA THR A 141 -11.51 10.24 24.39
C THR A 141 -11.10 8.85 24.87
N TYR A 142 -11.36 7.80 24.09
CA TYR A 142 -11.06 6.42 24.50
C TYR A 142 -9.57 6.11 24.38
N PRO A 143 -8.94 5.51 25.41
CA PRO A 143 -7.53 5.16 25.38
C PRO A 143 -7.14 4.25 24.22
N GLN A 144 -8.01 3.32 23.83
CA GLN A 144 -7.78 2.44 22.67
C GLN A 144 -7.61 3.22 21.37
N VAL A 145 -8.45 4.24 21.13
CA VAL A 145 -8.36 5.09 19.94
C VAL A 145 -7.06 5.89 19.94
N LYS A 146 -6.64 6.39 21.12
CA LYS A 146 -5.36 7.10 21.25
C LYS A 146 -4.16 6.16 21.03
N PHE A 147 -4.22 4.95 21.58
CA PHE A 147 -3.24 3.89 21.38
C PHE A 147 -3.07 3.59 19.88
N HIS A 148 -4.15 3.31 19.14
CA HIS A 148 -4.07 3.04 17.70
C HIS A 148 -3.45 4.17 16.90
N ARG A 149 -3.76 5.43 17.22
CA ARG A 149 -3.11 6.57 16.56
C ARG A 149 -1.60 6.62 16.80
N LEU A 150 -1.18 6.29 18.02
CA LEU A 150 0.24 6.26 18.37
C LEU A 150 0.94 5.06 17.70
N GLU A 151 0.30 3.90 17.66
CA GLU A 151 0.83 2.71 17.00
C GLU A 151 0.99 2.91 15.49
N ALA A 152 0.01 3.56 14.84
CA ALA A 152 0.08 3.95 13.42
C ALA A 152 1.22 4.95 13.17
N SER A 153 1.44 5.87 14.11
CA SER A 153 2.48 6.89 13.97
C SER A 153 3.90 6.32 13.94
N ASP A 154 4.13 5.15 14.54
CA ASP A 154 5.44 4.50 14.55
C ASP A 154 5.87 4.00 13.18
N VAL A 155 4.91 3.45 12.44
CA VAL A 155 5.14 2.82 11.14
C VAL A 155 4.65 3.68 9.98
N LYS A 156 4.19 4.91 10.23
CA LYS A 156 3.58 5.77 9.21
C LYS A 156 4.40 5.87 7.93
N GLU A 157 5.70 6.16 8.02
CA GLU A 157 6.56 6.26 6.84
C GLU A 157 6.73 4.92 6.10
N LEU A 158 6.74 3.80 6.84
CA LEU A 158 6.79 2.45 6.25
C LEU A 158 5.47 2.09 5.57
N ALA A 159 4.34 2.54 6.13
CA ALA A 159 3.02 2.35 5.56
C ALA A 159 2.80 3.18 4.29
N LEU A 160 3.33 4.41 4.24
CA LEU A 160 3.24 5.29 3.08
C LEU A 160 3.97 4.77 1.84
N ARG A 161 4.87 3.79 1.96
CA ARG A 161 5.52 3.12 0.82
C ARG A 161 4.54 2.38 -0.10
N VAL A 162 3.30 2.19 0.34
CA VAL A 162 2.22 1.75 -0.56
C VAL A 162 2.08 2.67 -1.76
N PHE A 163 2.36 3.97 -1.61
CA PHE A 163 2.32 4.91 -2.72
C PHE A 163 3.44 4.66 -3.72
N ASP A 164 4.63 4.24 -3.29
CA ASP A 164 5.73 3.86 -4.20
C ASP A 164 5.34 2.68 -5.11
N MET A 165 4.49 1.76 -4.62
CA MET A 165 3.96 0.64 -5.41
C MET A 165 2.86 1.08 -6.39
N LEU A 166 2.13 2.14 -6.03
CA LEU A 166 1.06 2.70 -6.86
C LEU A 166 1.60 3.70 -7.90
N GLU A 167 2.77 4.29 -7.67
CA GLU A 167 3.34 5.38 -8.48
C GLU A 167 4.02 4.90 -9.78
N GLU A 168 4.38 3.62 -9.93
CA GLU A 168 5.19 3.17 -11.10
C GLU A 168 4.46 2.34 -12.17
N GLU A 169 3.27 1.77 -11.92
CA GLU A 169 2.73 0.79 -12.89
C GLU A 169 1.94 1.40 -14.06
N ASN A 170 1.43 2.63 -13.95
CA ASN A 170 0.41 3.14 -14.88
C ASN A 170 0.67 4.54 -15.44
N VAL A 171 1.87 5.11 -15.32
CA VAL A 171 2.16 6.47 -15.81
C VAL A 171 3.08 6.42 -17.03
N ILE A 172 2.70 7.12 -18.10
CA ILE A 172 3.52 7.36 -19.29
C ILE A 172 3.79 8.86 -19.41
N GLU A 173 5.05 9.26 -19.28
CA GLU A 173 5.44 10.67 -19.49
C GLU A 173 5.48 11.01 -20.98
N LEU A 174 4.77 12.06 -21.40
CA LEU A 174 4.83 12.53 -22.77
C LEU A 174 6.02 13.47 -22.96
N ALA A 175 6.98 13.10 -23.81
CA ALA A 175 8.13 13.96 -24.09
C ALA A 175 7.70 15.31 -24.72
N PRO A 176 8.24 16.46 -24.24
CA PRO A 176 7.87 17.79 -24.73
C PRO A 176 7.95 17.98 -26.24
N GLU A 177 9.00 17.46 -26.87
CA GLU A 177 9.26 17.64 -28.31
C GLU A 177 8.16 17.02 -29.19
N ARG A 178 7.43 16.03 -28.66
CA ARG A 178 6.32 15.35 -29.35
C ARG A 178 5.01 16.13 -29.28
N LEU A 179 4.89 17.01 -28.28
CA LEU A 179 3.73 17.88 -28.10
C LEU A 179 3.91 19.22 -28.84
N GLU A 180 5.14 19.62 -29.17
CA GLU A 180 5.39 20.84 -29.97
C GLU A 180 4.66 20.84 -31.31
N GLU A 181 4.51 19.67 -31.96
CA GLU A 181 3.77 19.52 -33.21
C GLU A 181 2.28 19.87 -33.09
N GLN A 182 1.70 19.75 -31.88
CA GLN A 182 0.30 20.10 -31.62
C GLN A 182 0.03 21.60 -31.66
N LEU A 183 1.02 22.41 -31.29
CA LEU A 183 0.88 23.88 -31.26
C LEU A 183 0.66 24.47 -32.66
N LEU A 184 0.97 23.72 -33.71
CA LEU A 184 0.78 24.09 -35.11
C LEU A 184 -0.61 23.72 -35.65
N ALA A 185 -1.29 22.78 -35.00
CA ALA A 185 -2.62 22.32 -35.37
C ALA A 185 -3.66 23.10 -34.58
N ALA A 186 -4.27 24.11 -35.21
CA ALA A 186 -5.43 24.78 -34.64
C ALA A 186 -6.54 23.76 -34.38
N SER A 187 -6.93 23.51 -33.13
CA SER A 187 -8.17 22.76 -32.87
C SER A 187 -8.82 23.12 -31.55
N GLU A 188 -10.12 22.83 -31.55
CA GLU A 188 -11.09 23.02 -30.49
C GLU A 188 -10.73 22.20 -29.24
N GLU A 189 -11.13 22.69 -28.07
CA GLU A 189 -10.93 22.07 -26.76
C GLU A 189 -11.80 20.81 -26.63
N ASN A 190 -11.36 19.70 -27.22
CA ASN A 190 -11.95 18.39 -26.97
C ASN A 190 -11.31 17.78 -25.72
N GLU A 191 -12.14 17.32 -24.78
CA GLU A 191 -11.70 16.62 -23.57
C GLU A 191 -11.76 15.09 -23.72
N TYR A 192 -12.22 14.59 -24.87
CA TYR A 192 -12.45 13.16 -25.09
C TYR A 192 -12.03 12.73 -26.50
N TYR A 193 -11.35 11.58 -26.58
CA TYR A 193 -11.02 10.90 -27.83
C TYR A 193 -11.37 9.42 -27.74
N LYS A 194 -12.00 8.89 -28.79
CA LYS A 194 -12.31 7.47 -28.90
C LYS A 194 -11.37 6.77 -29.88
N GLY A 195 -10.47 5.94 -29.33
CA GLY A 195 -9.61 5.07 -30.09
C GLY A 195 -10.28 3.76 -30.48
N LYS A 196 -9.53 2.89 -31.16
CA LYS A 196 -10.01 1.55 -31.55
C LYS A 196 -10.16 0.60 -30.37
N ASN A 197 -9.19 0.65 -29.44
CA ASN A 197 -9.02 -0.28 -28.32
C ASN A 197 -8.85 0.47 -26.98
N PHE A 198 -9.18 1.75 -26.95
CA PHE A 198 -9.03 2.62 -25.79
C PHE A 198 -9.89 3.87 -25.96
N ASP A 199 -10.20 4.52 -24.86
CA ASP A 199 -10.76 5.86 -24.78
C ASP A 199 -9.74 6.78 -24.05
N LEU A 200 -9.71 8.06 -24.40
CA LEU A 200 -8.91 9.07 -23.70
C LEU A 200 -9.81 10.13 -23.08
N PHE A 201 -9.48 10.56 -21.87
CA PHE A 201 -10.09 11.68 -21.16
C PHE A 201 -9.02 12.66 -20.73
N TYR A 202 -9.12 13.91 -21.18
CA TYR A 202 -8.20 14.97 -20.77
C TYR A 202 -8.76 15.69 -19.54
N TYR A 203 -7.90 15.88 -18.53
CA TYR A 203 -8.23 16.61 -17.30
C TYR A 203 -7.40 17.91 -17.25
N PRO A 204 -7.90 19.05 -17.81
CA PRO A 204 -7.11 20.26 -17.98
C PRO A 204 -6.67 20.92 -16.66
N GLU A 205 -7.46 20.80 -15.60
CA GLU A 205 -7.14 21.37 -14.29
C GLU A 205 -6.06 20.58 -13.55
N GLU A 206 -5.93 19.29 -13.86
CA GLU A 206 -4.97 18.37 -13.22
C GLU A 206 -3.77 18.06 -14.14
N ASN A 207 -3.83 18.52 -15.40
CA ASN A 207 -2.77 18.45 -16.41
C ASN A 207 -2.30 17.02 -16.73
N TYR A 208 -3.24 16.09 -16.88
CA TYR A 208 -2.97 14.73 -17.37
C TYR A 208 -4.07 14.23 -18.30
N ILE A 209 -3.79 13.15 -19.03
CA ILE A 209 -4.78 12.42 -19.83
C ILE A 209 -4.93 11.02 -19.25
N GLU A 210 -6.15 10.58 -19.01
CA GLU A 210 -6.45 9.20 -18.67
C GLU A 210 -6.71 8.40 -19.95
N LEU A 211 -5.94 7.33 -20.15
CA LEU A 211 -6.16 6.31 -21.15
C LEU A 211 -6.88 5.13 -20.49
N ILE A 212 -8.08 4.84 -20.96
CA ILE A 212 -8.92 3.72 -20.52
C ILE A 212 -8.91 2.65 -21.61
N PRO A 213 -8.21 1.53 -21.44
CA PRO A 213 -8.23 0.44 -22.41
C PRO A 213 -9.61 -0.23 -22.51
N SER A 214 -9.85 -0.91 -23.63
CA SER A 214 -11.05 -1.74 -23.77
C SER A 214 -11.03 -2.92 -22.79
N ASP A 215 -12.19 -3.26 -22.23
CA ASP A 215 -12.35 -4.30 -21.19
C ASP A 215 -11.76 -5.67 -21.59
N ASP A 216 -11.72 -5.98 -22.88
CA ASP A 216 -11.18 -7.24 -23.41
C ASP A 216 -9.65 -7.32 -23.42
N LEU A 217 -8.95 -6.21 -23.16
CA LEU A 217 -7.50 -6.12 -23.06
C LEU A 217 -6.99 -6.02 -21.63
N ILE A 218 -7.85 -5.63 -20.67
CA ILE A 218 -7.47 -5.48 -19.27
C ILE A 218 -6.96 -6.81 -18.69
N GLY A 219 -5.80 -6.78 -18.03
CA GLY A 219 -5.14 -7.95 -17.43
C GLY A 219 -4.39 -8.86 -18.41
N LYS A 220 -4.38 -8.54 -19.72
CA LYS A 220 -3.59 -9.27 -20.74
C LYS A 220 -2.23 -8.63 -20.97
N ALA A 221 -1.34 -9.37 -21.65
CA ALA A 221 -0.08 -8.84 -22.14
C ALA A 221 -0.30 -8.00 -23.41
N VAL A 222 0.16 -6.75 -23.41
CA VAL A 222 -0.13 -5.75 -24.44
C VAL A 222 1.07 -4.85 -24.66
N VAL A 223 1.15 -4.33 -25.89
CA VAL A 223 2.01 -3.20 -26.22
C VAL A 223 1.13 -1.99 -26.44
N ILE A 224 1.43 -0.92 -25.71
CA ILE A 224 0.90 0.41 -25.97
C ILE A 224 1.99 1.21 -26.64
N LYS A 225 1.74 1.64 -27.86
CA LYS A 225 2.60 2.58 -28.55
C LYS A 225 2.03 3.97 -28.37
N VAL A 226 2.81 4.87 -27.79
CA VAL A 226 2.47 6.30 -27.65
C VAL A 226 3.50 7.08 -28.46
N PHE A 227 3.06 7.72 -29.53
CA PHE A 227 3.95 8.27 -30.57
C PHE A 227 4.86 7.21 -31.20
N ASP A 228 6.16 7.29 -30.94
CA ASP A 228 7.20 6.40 -31.43
C ASP A 228 7.72 5.42 -30.36
N GLU A 229 7.28 5.57 -29.11
CA GLU A 229 7.67 4.71 -27.99
C GLU A 229 6.70 3.57 -27.75
N GLU A 230 7.25 2.40 -27.44
CA GLU A 230 6.48 1.20 -27.10
C GLU A 230 6.64 0.88 -25.61
N TYR A 231 5.51 0.83 -24.92
CA TYR A 231 5.36 0.44 -23.52
C TYR A 231 4.77 -0.96 -23.47
N LYS A 232 5.49 -1.89 -22.85
CA LYS A 232 5.07 -3.28 -22.74
C LYS A 232 4.53 -3.54 -21.35
N PHE A 233 3.32 -4.08 -21.28
CA PHE A 233 2.68 -4.46 -20.04
C PHE A 233 2.45 -5.97 -20.07
N ASP A 234 2.95 -6.68 -19.07
CA ASP A 234 2.68 -8.11 -18.90
C ASP A 234 1.21 -8.35 -18.49
N LYS A 235 0.63 -7.40 -17.75
CA LYS A 235 -0.80 -7.32 -17.42
C LYS A 235 -1.27 -5.87 -17.52
N LEU A 236 -2.19 -5.60 -18.44
CA LEU A 236 -2.70 -4.25 -18.61
C LEU A 236 -3.54 -3.79 -17.41
N PRO A 237 -3.28 -2.60 -16.85
CA PRO A 237 -4.12 -2.00 -15.83
C PRO A 237 -5.49 -1.55 -16.39
N LYS A 238 -6.38 -1.11 -15.50
CA LYS A 238 -7.70 -0.56 -15.88
C LYS A 238 -7.62 0.82 -16.50
N ASN A 239 -6.60 1.59 -16.13
CA ASN A 239 -6.36 2.94 -16.60
C ASN A 239 -4.86 3.23 -16.59
N ILE A 240 -4.44 4.12 -17.49
CA ILE A 240 -3.06 4.60 -17.63
C ILE A 240 -3.13 6.12 -17.67
N ILE A 241 -2.25 6.77 -16.93
CA ILE A 241 -2.12 8.22 -16.89
C ILE A 241 -1.01 8.62 -17.87
N LEU A 242 -1.34 9.46 -18.85
CA LEU A 242 -0.36 10.15 -19.68
C LEU A 242 -0.09 11.51 -19.05
N GLU A 243 1.10 11.69 -18.51
CA GLU A 243 1.48 12.95 -17.87
C GLU A 243 1.85 13.98 -18.94
N ILE A 244 1.28 15.18 -18.82
CA ILE A 244 1.57 16.30 -19.72
C ILE A 244 2.68 17.15 -19.09
N PRO A 245 3.78 17.42 -19.80
CA PRO A 245 4.81 18.35 -19.34
C PRO A 245 4.24 19.71 -18.96
N GLN A 246 4.75 20.29 -17.89
CA GLN A 246 4.23 21.54 -17.33
C GLN A 246 4.23 22.73 -18.31
N GLU A 247 5.08 22.70 -19.33
CA GLU A 247 5.15 23.73 -20.38
C GLU A 247 3.96 23.73 -21.36
N PHE A 248 3.18 22.63 -21.42
CA PHE A 248 1.97 22.50 -22.26
C PHE A 248 0.67 22.67 -21.47
N ASN A 249 0.74 23.21 -20.24
CA ASN A 249 -0.39 23.34 -19.33
C ASN A 249 -1.63 23.96 -20.01
N LYS A 250 -2.74 23.20 -20.04
CA LYS A 250 -4.03 23.56 -20.66
C LYS A 250 -4.01 23.76 -22.19
N LYS A 251 -3.00 23.26 -22.89
CA LYS A 251 -2.85 23.42 -24.35
C LYS A 251 -2.52 22.10 -25.04
N VAL A 252 -3.37 21.11 -24.82
CA VAL A 252 -3.18 19.79 -25.40
C VAL A 252 -4.33 19.45 -26.34
N ASN A 253 -3.98 18.97 -27.53
CA ASN A 253 -4.94 18.48 -28.52
C ASN A 253 -5.10 16.97 -28.32
N ILE A 254 -6.17 16.56 -27.64
CA ILE A 254 -6.43 15.15 -27.34
C ILE A 254 -6.62 14.31 -28.61
N ASP A 255 -7.18 14.89 -29.67
CA ASP A 255 -7.40 14.18 -30.94
C ASP A 255 -6.07 13.82 -31.59
N TYR A 256 -5.13 14.77 -31.63
CA TYR A 256 -3.79 14.52 -32.15
C TYR A 256 -3.07 13.44 -31.32
N ILE A 257 -3.14 13.49 -29.99
CA ILE A 257 -2.53 12.44 -29.13
C ILE A 257 -3.18 11.09 -29.42
N GLY A 258 -4.50 11.05 -29.50
CA GLY A 258 -5.28 9.85 -29.79
C GLY A 258 -4.86 9.17 -31.09
N GLU A 259 -4.62 9.94 -32.16
CA GLU A 259 -4.12 9.41 -33.44
C GLU A 259 -2.71 8.82 -33.36
N LYS A 260 -1.94 9.16 -32.33
CA LYS A 260 -0.57 8.66 -32.10
C LYS A 260 -0.51 7.51 -31.11
N ILE A 261 -1.66 7.05 -30.60
CA ILE A 261 -1.74 5.92 -29.68
C ILE A 261 -2.24 4.68 -30.41
N ASP A 262 -1.50 3.57 -30.27
CA ASP A 262 -1.91 2.24 -30.72
C ASP A 262 -1.82 1.26 -29.54
N VAL A 263 -2.89 0.51 -29.29
CA VAL A 263 -2.98 -0.46 -28.19
C VAL A 263 -3.26 -1.83 -28.80
N ARG A 264 -2.35 -2.78 -28.62
CA ARG A 264 -2.41 -4.11 -29.25
C ARG A 264 -1.95 -5.24 -28.34
N GLU A 265 -2.71 -6.33 -28.31
CA GLU A 265 -2.37 -7.55 -27.59
C GLU A 265 -1.09 -8.18 -28.16
N ILE A 266 -0.20 -8.66 -27.28
CA ILE A 266 0.97 -9.44 -27.68
C ILE A 266 0.46 -10.83 -28.06
N GLN A 267 0.45 -11.14 -29.36
CA GLN A 267 0.20 -12.50 -29.82
C GLN A 267 1.48 -13.31 -29.63
N GLU A 268 1.45 -14.30 -28.72
CA GLU A 268 2.47 -15.36 -28.63
C GLU A 268 2.43 -16.30 -29.85
#